data_AF-A0A1H2UEW1-F1
#
_entry.id   AF-A0A1H2UEW1-F1
#
_cell.length_a   1.000
_cell.length_b   1.000
_cell.length_c   1.000
_cell.angle_alpha   90.00
_cell.angle_beta   90.00
_cell.angle_gamma   90.00
#
_symmetry.space_group_name_H-M   'P 1'
#
loop_
_entity.id
_entity.type
_entity.pdbx_description
1 polymer ?
#
loop_
_entity_poly.entity_id
_entity_poly.type
_entity_poly.pdbx_seq_one_letter_code
_entity_poly.pdbx_strand_id
1 'polypeptide(L)'
;MKLLDFYRDLFDEATSRFEPVWEVDEDYTHGFKWTKENYPIQEQFRITDMGDEPPIVMFSVALPDMYAETNVFDEVYRYPTHNEMSIVIMNRKVWVNASLCTSKMEHSVLGFVHRARSEIMNIFDCAILTVDVAHMKESERYIP
;
A
#
# COMPACT_ATOMS: atom_id res chain seq x y z
N MET A 1 -20.62 -13.92 13.66
CA MET A 1 -19.31 -13.63 13.07
C MET A 1 -19.28 -12.13 12.77
N LYS A 2 -18.31 -11.37 13.31
CA LYS A 2 -18.17 -9.96 12.92
C LYS A 2 -17.59 -9.90 11.50
N LEU A 3 -17.90 -8.85 10.75
CA LEU A 3 -17.40 -8.67 9.39
C LEU A 3 -15.86 -8.62 9.35
N LEU A 4 -15.23 -8.09 10.40
CA LEU A 4 -13.79 -8.10 10.60
C LEU A 4 -13.20 -9.53 10.64
N ASP A 5 -13.81 -10.42 11.44
CA ASP A 5 -13.36 -11.82 11.56
C ASP A 5 -13.51 -12.56 10.23
N PHE A 6 -14.59 -12.30 9.49
CA PHE A 6 -14.81 -12.89 8.17
C PHE A 6 -13.67 -12.56 7.19
N TYR A 7 -13.24 -11.29 7.13
CA TYR A 7 -12.15 -10.90 6.25
C TYR A 7 -10.78 -11.40 6.71
N ARG A 8 -10.56 -11.54 8.02
CA ARG A 8 -9.39 -12.23 8.58
C ARG A 8 -9.33 -13.67 8.08
N ASP A 9 -10.40 -14.43 8.30
CA ASP A 9 -10.45 -15.86 7.95
C ASP A 9 -10.25 -16.06 6.44
N LEU A 10 -10.84 -15.19 5.59
CA LEU A 10 -10.60 -15.21 4.16
C LEU A 10 -9.14 -14.93 3.78
N PHE A 11 -8.49 -13.99 4.46
CA PHE A 11 -7.08 -13.68 4.19
C PHE A 11 -6.17 -14.82 4.61
N ASP A 12 -6.37 -15.38 5.80
CA ASP A 12 -5.58 -16.50 6.31
C ASP A 12 -5.76 -17.76 5.44
N GLU A 13 -6.99 -18.09 5.05
CA GLU A 13 -7.27 -19.22 4.16
C GLU A 13 -6.55 -19.05 2.81
N ALA A 14 -6.68 -17.86 2.20
CA ALA A 14 -6.09 -17.58 0.90
C ALA A 14 -4.55 -17.59 0.95
N THR A 15 -3.95 -16.90 1.93
CA THR A 15 -2.50 -16.77 2.02
C THR A 15 -1.82 -18.07 2.42
N SER A 16 -2.44 -18.90 3.27
CA SER A 16 -1.89 -20.22 3.63
C SER A 16 -1.61 -21.11 2.40
N ARG A 17 -2.35 -20.91 1.31
CA ARG A 17 -2.23 -21.67 0.06
C ARG A 17 -1.32 -21.00 -0.97
N PHE A 18 -1.35 -19.67 -1.08
CA PHE A 18 -0.72 -18.95 -2.19
C PHE A 18 0.49 -18.10 -1.77
N GLU A 19 0.53 -17.59 -0.55
CA GLU A 19 1.61 -16.77 -0.01
C GLU A 19 1.86 -17.13 1.48
N PRO A 20 2.38 -18.33 1.83
CA PRO A 20 2.48 -18.80 3.22
C PRO A 20 3.67 -18.18 3.98
N VAL A 21 3.88 -16.88 3.80
CA VAL A 21 5.00 -16.09 4.34
C VAL A 21 4.52 -14.85 5.09
N TRP A 22 3.20 -14.68 5.22
CA TRP A 22 2.58 -13.64 6.03
C TRP A 22 2.64 -14.03 7.50
N GLU A 23 3.16 -13.15 8.33
CA GLU A 23 3.28 -13.31 9.77
C GLU A 23 2.27 -12.40 10.46
N VAL A 24 1.48 -12.95 11.39
CA VAL A 24 0.48 -12.18 12.15
C VAL A 24 1.19 -11.32 13.20
N ASP A 25 0.79 -10.05 13.30
CA ASP A 25 1.20 -9.15 14.37
C ASP A 25 0.17 -9.22 15.51
N GLU A 26 0.47 -10.04 16.53
CA GLU A 26 -0.41 -10.28 17.69
C GLU A 26 -0.57 -9.04 18.59
N ASP A 27 0.35 -8.06 18.50
CA ASP A 27 0.31 -6.84 19.30
C ASP A 27 -0.60 -5.75 18.70
N TYR A 28 -1.15 -5.97 17.50
CA TYR A 28 -2.03 -5.01 16.84
C TYR A 28 -3.45 -5.04 17.42
N THR A 29 -3.82 -3.98 18.15
CA THR A 29 -5.08 -3.92 18.92
C THR A 29 -6.28 -3.34 18.15
N HIS A 30 -6.05 -2.78 16.96
CA HIS A 30 -7.09 -2.09 16.18
C HIS A 30 -7.71 -2.95 15.07
N GLY A 31 -7.54 -4.27 15.16
CA GLY A 31 -8.07 -5.24 14.21
C GLY A 31 -7.07 -6.35 13.97
N PHE A 32 -6.76 -6.63 12.71
CA PHE A 32 -5.77 -7.64 12.33
C PHE A 32 -4.68 -7.05 11.44
N LYS A 33 -3.46 -7.52 11.63
CA LYS A 33 -2.30 -7.09 10.87
C LYS A 33 -1.41 -8.28 10.54
N TRP A 34 -0.91 -8.28 9.32
CA TRP A 34 0.09 -9.22 8.85
C TRP A 34 1.25 -8.45 8.24
N THR A 35 2.44 -8.98 8.40
CA THR A 35 3.67 -8.46 7.80
C THR A 35 4.34 -9.54 6.97
N LYS A 36 5.03 -9.11 5.93
CA LYS A 36 5.86 -9.96 5.08
C LYS A 36 7.21 -9.30 4.94
N GLU A 37 8.20 -9.85 5.64
CA GLU A 37 9.55 -9.27 5.72
C GLU A 37 10.54 -9.89 4.71
N ASN A 38 10.22 -11.07 4.15
CA ASN A 38 11.14 -11.89 3.36
C ASN A 38 10.97 -11.75 1.83
N TYR A 39 10.86 -10.52 1.33
CA TYR A 39 10.86 -10.21 -0.11
C TYR A 39 11.45 -8.79 -0.29
N PRO A 40 12.09 -8.41 -1.42
CA PRO A 40 12.97 -7.22 -1.49
C PRO A 40 12.35 -5.90 -1.05
N ILE A 41 11.02 -5.84 -0.91
CA ILE A 41 10.31 -4.74 -0.31
C ILE A 41 9.39 -5.28 0.79
N GLN A 42 9.44 -4.65 1.97
CA GLN A 42 8.62 -5.04 3.12
C GLN A 42 7.15 -4.69 2.85
N GLU A 43 6.26 -5.67 3.03
CA GLU A 43 4.82 -5.49 2.85
C GLU A 43 4.08 -5.64 4.20
N GLN A 44 2.97 -4.92 4.34
CA GLN A 44 2.01 -5.14 5.41
C GLN A 44 0.58 -5.18 4.85
N PHE A 45 -0.26 -5.99 5.45
CA PHE A 45 -1.69 -6.00 5.22
C PHE A 45 -2.41 -5.80 6.56
N ARG A 46 -3.45 -4.97 6.58
CA ARG A 46 -4.21 -4.66 7.79
C ARG A 46 -5.70 -4.64 7.49
N ILE A 47 -6.47 -5.08 8.46
CA ILE A 47 -7.91 -4.89 8.51
C ILE A 47 -8.20 -4.15 9.81
N THR A 48 -8.69 -2.91 9.71
CA THR A 48 -8.93 -2.03 10.85
C THR A 48 -10.41 -2.01 11.20
N ASP A 49 -10.72 -2.21 12.47
CA ASP A 49 -12.08 -2.07 13.02
C ASP A 49 -12.44 -0.58 13.10
N MET A 50 -13.58 -0.23 12.52
CA MET A 50 -14.12 1.15 12.52
C MET A 50 -15.34 1.29 13.44
N GLY A 51 -15.61 0.29 14.30
CA GLY A 51 -16.74 0.28 15.21
C GLY A 51 -18.05 -0.03 14.49
N ASP A 52 -18.90 0.98 14.32
CA ASP A 52 -20.21 0.83 13.67
C ASP A 52 -20.12 0.89 12.14
N GLU A 53 -18.99 1.32 11.60
CA GLU A 53 -18.72 1.41 10.15
C GLU A 53 -18.09 0.11 9.61
N PRO A 54 -18.25 -0.19 8.30
CA PRO A 54 -17.56 -1.31 7.68
C PRO A 54 -16.03 -1.19 7.86
N PRO A 55 -15.30 -2.31 8.10
CA PRO A 55 -13.86 -2.28 8.27
C PRO A 55 -13.13 -1.66 7.07
N ILE A 56 -11.91 -1.18 7.33
CA ILE A 56 -11.01 -0.73 6.27
C ILE A 56 -9.93 -1.77 6.08
N VAL A 57 -9.76 -2.23 4.83
CA VAL A 57 -8.59 -3.01 4.43
C VAL A 57 -7.50 -2.06 3.95
N MET A 58 -6.25 -2.35 4.28
CA MET A 58 -5.11 -1.54 3.90
C MET A 58 -3.92 -2.44 3.56
N PHE A 59 -3.42 -2.29 2.34
CA PHE A 59 -2.14 -2.85 1.95
C PHE A 59 -1.09 -1.74 1.98
N SER A 60 0.12 -2.05 2.41
CA SER A 60 1.20 -1.06 2.42
C SER A 60 2.54 -1.68 2.09
N VAL A 61 3.39 -0.84 1.50
CA VAL A 61 4.73 -1.20 1.07
C VAL A 61 5.68 -0.17 1.66
N ALA A 62 6.76 -0.64 2.29
CA ALA A 62 7.82 0.24 2.73
C ALA A 62 8.51 0.86 1.52
N LEU A 63 8.59 2.19 1.46
CA LEU A 63 9.28 2.90 0.39
C LEU A 63 10.79 2.69 0.54
N PRO A 64 11.47 2.10 -0.46
CA PRO A 64 12.93 1.95 -0.43
C PRO A 64 13.65 3.31 -0.44
N ASP A 65 14.80 3.39 0.24
CA ASP A 65 15.58 4.64 0.38
C ASP A 65 15.97 5.28 -0.96
N MET A 66 16.12 4.48 -2.03
CA MET A 66 16.43 4.97 -3.38
C MET A 66 15.39 5.94 -3.94
N TYR A 67 14.17 5.95 -3.40
CA TYR A 67 13.09 6.85 -3.83
C TYR A 67 13.08 8.20 -3.09
N ALA A 68 13.98 8.42 -2.12
CA ALA A 68 14.02 9.66 -1.34
C ALA A 68 14.23 10.92 -2.19
N GLU A 69 14.93 10.80 -3.33
CA GLU A 69 15.22 11.92 -4.24
C GLU A 69 14.32 11.93 -5.49
N THR A 70 13.21 11.22 -5.46
CA THR A 70 12.25 11.11 -6.57
C THR A 70 10.97 11.90 -6.32
N ASN A 71 10.16 12.08 -7.36
CA ASN A 71 8.81 12.65 -7.26
C ASN A 71 7.76 11.67 -6.72
N VAL A 72 8.15 10.53 -6.14
CA VAL A 72 7.21 9.47 -5.72
C VAL A 72 6.09 9.99 -4.81
N PHE A 73 6.38 10.97 -3.95
CA PHE A 73 5.37 11.59 -3.08
C PHE A 73 4.25 12.25 -3.88
N ASP A 74 4.59 12.97 -4.96
CA ASP A 74 3.60 13.58 -5.84
C ASP A 74 2.81 12.53 -6.62
N GLU A 75 3.49 11.49 -7.10
CA GLU A 75 2.86 10.42 -7.89
C GLU A 75 1.85 9.63 -7.06
N VAL A 76 2.11 9.35 -5.78
CA VAL A 76 1.16 8.66 -4.90
C VAL A 76 -0.20 9.38 -4.82
N TYR A 77 -0.20 10.71 -4.78
CA TYR A 77 -1.45 11.49 -4.70
C TYR A 77 -2.10 11.76 -6.06
N ARG A 78 -1.38 11.61 -7.16
CA ARG A 78 -1.87 11.83 -8.53
C ARG A 78 -2.30 10.56 -9.23
N TYR A 79 -1.84 9.41 -8.77
CA TYR A 79 -2.07 8.13 -9.44
C TYR A 79 -3.57 7.83 -9.54
N PRO A 80 -4.09 7.50 -10.74
CA PRO A 80 -5.49 7.16 -10.91
C PRO A 80 -5.77 5.77 -10.32
N THR A 81 -6.40 5.72 -9.15
CA THR A 81 -6.76 4.48 -8.46
C THR A 81 -8.17 4.52 -7.88
N HIS A 82 -8.70 3.33 -7.60
CA HIS A 82 -9.94 3.14 -6.82
C HIS A 82 -9.70 3.04 -5.31
N ASN A 83 -8.43 3.00 -4.90
CA ASN A 83 -8.01 2.98 -3.50
C ASN A 83 -7.76 4.41 -3.00
N GLU A 84 -7.91 4.60 -1.70
CA GLU A 84 -7.40 5.80 -1.04
C GLU A 84 -5.89 5.61 -0.79
N MET A 85 -5.07 6.41 -1.48
CA MET A 85 -3.62 6.36 -1.37
C MET A 85 -3.11 7.32 -0.30
N SER A 86 -2.13 6.90 0.47
CA SER A 86 -1.49 7.76 1.47
C SER A 86 -0.04 7.38 1.72
N ILE A 87 0.72 8.35 2.24
CA ILE A 87 2.08 8.13 2.72
C ILE A 87 2.11 8.40 4.22
N VAL A 88 2.70 7.49 4.99
CA VAL A 88 2.87 7.65 6.44
C VAL A 88 4.29 7.30 6.86
N ILE A 89 4.79 7.98 7.90
CA ILE A 89 6.07 7.67 8.51
C ILE A 89 5.80 6.89 9.79
N MET A 90 6.26 5.65 9.85
CA MET A 90 6.07 4.75 10.98
C MET A 90 7.32 3.88 11.18
N ASN A 91 7.77 3.72 12.42
CA ASN A 91 8.97 2.95 12.76
C ASN A 91 10.22 3.37 11.95
N ARG A 92 10.38 4.68 11.72
CA ARG A 92 11.46 5.27 10.90
C ARG A 92 11.47 4.84 9.43
N LYS A 93 10.38 4.24 8.94
CA LYS A 93 10.19 3.90 7.54
C LYS A 93 9.06 4.75 6.95
N VAL A 94 9.18 5.08 5.67
CA VAL A 94 8.10 5.66 4.89
C VAL A 94 7.29 4.52 4.32
N TRP A 95 5.98 4.56 4.49
CA TRP A 95 5.04 3.55 4.00
C TRP A 95 4.09 4.19 2.99
N VAL A 96 3.97 3.56 1.83
CA VAL A 96 2.94 3.89 0.86
C VAL A 96 1.79 2.92 1.09
N ASN A 97 0.60 3.46 1.35
CA ASN A 97 -0.59 2.68 1.65
C ASN A 97 -1.61 2.83 0.54
N ALA A 98 -2.32 1.74 0.25
CA ALA A 98 -3.58 1.73 -0.48
C ALA A 98 -4.64 1.19 0.47
N SER A 99 -5.71 1.94 0.71
CA SER A 99 -6.82 1.53 1.57
C SER A 99 -8.17 1.53 0.86
N LEU A 100 -9.05 0.64 1.29
CA LEU A 100 -10.41 0.51 0.77
C LEU A 100 -11.37 0.14 1.91
N CYS A 101 -12.50 0.85 1.99
CA CYS A 101 -13.60 0.44 2.88
C CYS A 101 -14.24 -0.84 2.34
N THR A 102 -14.49 -1.83 3.19
CA THR A 102 -15.01 -3.12 2.73
C THR A 102 -16.38 -3.05 2.08
N SER A 103 -17.16 -1.98 2.34
CA SER A 103 -18.42 -1.72 1.64
C SER A 103 -18.26 -1.42 0.15
N LYS A 104 -17.06 -0.99 -0.28
CA LYS A 104 -16.69 -0.73 -1.68
C LYS A 104 -15.88 -1.87 -2.29
N MET A 105 -15.72 -2.99 -1.59
CA MET A 105 -14.87 -4.08 -2.04
C MET A 105 -15.58 -4.95 -3.08
N GLU A 106 -15.12 -4.85 -4.33
CA GLU A 106 -15.65 -5.59 -5.48
C GLU A 106 -14.95 -6.94 -5.70
N HIS A 107 -13.72 -7.08 -5.16
CA HIS A 107 -12.85 -8.23 -5.36
C HIS A 107 -12.71 -9.04 -4.06
N SER A 108 -12.10 -10.23 -4.13
CA SER A 108 -11.67 -10.94 -2.92
C SER A 108 -10.60 -10.13 -2.17
N VAL A 109 -10.39 -10.43 -0.88
CA VAL A 109 -9.33 -9.77 -0.08
C VAL A 109 -7.97 -9.91 -0.75
N LEU A 110 -7.65 -11.10 -1.27
CA LEU A 110 -6.41 -11.33 -1.99
C LEU A 110 -6.39 -10.57 -3.34
N GLY A 111 -7.53 -10.45 -4.02
CA GLY A 111 -7.67 -9.62 -5.22
C GLY A 111 -7.40 -8.14 -4.93
N PHE A 112 -7.89 -7.61 -3.80
CA PHE A 112 -7.54 -6.27 -3.32
C PHE A 112 -6.02 -6.15 -3.09
N VAL A 113 -5.41 -7.09 -2.36
CA VAL A 113 -3.96 -7.07 -2.08
C VAL A 113 -3.13 -7.05 -3.37
N HIS A 114 -3.45 -7.92 -4.32
CA HIS A 114 -2.72 -7.97 -5.60
C HIS A 114 -2.90 -6.68 -6.42
N ARG A 115 -4.11 -6.13 -6.47
CA ARG A 115 -4.37 -4.87 -7.16
C ARG A 115 -3.61 -3.72 -6.52
N ALA A 116 -3.74 -3.57 -5.20
CA ALA A 116 -3.04 -2.54 -4.42
C ALA A 116 -1.52 -2.64 -4.58
N ARG A 117 -0.97 -3.86 -4.53
CA ARG A 117 0.45 -4.13 -4.79
C ARG A 117 0.85 -3.66 -6.18
N SER A 118 0.11 -4.05 -7.21
CA SER A 118 0.38 -3.63 -8.59
C SER A 118 0.35 -2.11 -8.75
N GLU A 119 -0.65 -1.43 -8.19
CA GLU A 119 -0.78 0.03 -8.26
C GLU A 119 0.39 0.75 -7.55
N ILE A 120 0.80 0.29 -6.37
CA ILE A 120 1.97 0.85 -5.67
C ILE A 120 3.26 0.62 -6.46
N MET A 121 3.47 -0.57 -7.03
CA MET A 121 4.66 -0.85 -7.83
C MET A 121 4.68 0.00 -9.11
N ASN A 122 3.53 0.22 -9.76
CA ASN A 122 3.45 1.12 -10.90
C ASN A 122 3.84 2.56 -10.52
N ILE A 123 3.44 3.04 -9.34
CA ILE A 123 3.86 4.35 -8.84
C ILE A 123 5.39 4.41 -8.67
N PHE A 124 5.97 3.34 -8.13
CA PHE A 124 7.43 3.24 -7.97
C PHE A 124 8.16 3.18 -9.31
N ASP A 125 7.58 2.52 -10.31
CA ASP A 125 8.14 2.49 -11.67
C ASP A 125 8.00 3.84 -12.41
N CYS A 126 6.97 4.62 -12.10
CA CYS A 126 6.76 5.97 -12.64
C CYS A 126 7.56 7.06 -11.93
N ALA A 127 8.17 6.77 -10.78
CA ALA A 127 8.93 7.75 -10.02
C ALA A 127 10.22 8.11 -10.77
N ILE A 128 10.40 9.41 -11.03
CA ILE A 128 11.56 9.97 -11.71
C ILE A 128 12.40 10.78 -10.73
N LEU A 129 13.71 10.85 -11.00
CA LEU A 129 14.63 11.68 -10.22
C LEU A 129 14.19 13.14 -10.29
N THR A 130 14.11 13.79 -9.13
CA THR A 130 13.76 15.22 -9.05
C THR A 130 14.77 16.12 -9.77
N VAL A 131 16.03 15.69 -9.87
CA VAL A 131 17.10 16.38 -10.61
C VAL A 131 16.82 16.44 -12.11
N ASP A 132 16.21 15.39 -12.68
CA ASP A 132 15.85 15.34 -14.10
C ASP A 132 14.70 16.31 -14.41
N VAL A 133 13.74 16.46 -13.50
CA VAL A 133 12.62 17.42 -13.63
C VAL A 133 13.12 18.86 -13.64
N ALA A 134 14.13 19.18 -12.82
CA ALA A 134 14.73 20.52 -12.80
C ALA A 134 15.45 20.85 -14.12
N HIS A 135 16.23 19.89 -14.65
CA HIS A 135 16.95 20.07 -15.93
C HIS A 135 15.98 20.16 -17.12
N MET A 136 14.87 19.39 -17.13
CA MET A 136 13.84 19.52 -18.15
C MET A 136 13.18 20.91 -18.13
N LYS A 137 12.82 21.42 -16.95
CA LYS A 137 12.23 22.78 -16.81
C LYS A 137 13.19 23.89 -17.22
N GLU A 138 14.50 23.72 -17.03
CA GLU A 138 15.49 24.70 -17.51
C GLU A 138 15.65 24.65 -19.03
N SER A 139 15.60 23.45 -19.63
CA SER A 139 15.68 23.28 -21.08
C SER A 139 14.45 23.82 -21.83
N GLU A 140 13.25 23.73 -21.24
CA GLU A 140 12.01 24.30 -21.81
C GLU A 140 11.98 25.84 -21.75
N ARG A 141 12.70 26.46 -20.80
CA ARG A 141 12.86 27.93 -20.75
C ARG A 141 13.83 28.47 -21.80
N TYR A 142 14.60 27.59 -22.44
CA TYR A 142 15.60 27.91 -23.46
C TYR A 142 15.18 27.41 -24.85
N ILE A 143 13.89 27.49 -25.17
CA ILE A 143 13.42 27.40 -26.56
C ILE A 143 13.21 28.85 -27.06
N PRO A 144 14.07 29.35 -27.97
CA PRO A 144 13.95 30.71 -28.53
C PRO A 144 12.73 30.88 -29.43
#